data_AF-A0A961MWN2-F1
#
_entry.id   AF-A0A961MWN2-F1
#
_cell.length_a   1.000
_cell.length_b   1.000
_cell.length_c   1.000
_cell.angle_alpha   90.00
_cell.angle_beta   90.00
_cell.angle_gamma   90.00
#
_symmetry.space_group_name_H-M   'P 1'
#
loop_
_entity.id
_entity.type
_entity.pdbx_description
1 polymer ?
#
loop_
_entity_poly.entity_id
_entity_poly.type
_entity_poly.pdbx_seq_one_letter_code
_entity_poly.pdbx_strand_id
1 'polypeptide(L)'
;MEPHYMGLIGMGVMLLLILMHVPIGVAMGIAGVATFGMIRGNLAPALTLFGTETVGKVGSAELAVIPLFLLMGSFATVGGLSSDLYRIAHALIGHIRGGLAV
;
A
#
# COMPACT_ATOMS: atom_id res chain seq x y z
N MET A 1 -11.23 24.17 -23.89
CA MET A 1 -9.88 23.58 -23.94
C MET A 1 -10.06 22.12 -24.23
N GLU A 2 -9.37 21.59 -25.22
CA GLU A 2 -9.43 20.16 -25.50
C GLU A 2 -8.90 19.35 -24.30
N PRO A 3 -9.49 18.18 -23.98
CA PRO A 3 -9.12 17.41 -22.78
C PRO A 3 -7.63 17.02 -22.71
N HIS A 4 -6.97 16.88 -23.87
CA HIS A 4 -5.56 16.51 -23.95
C HIS A 4 -4.63 17.59 -23.39
N TYR A 5 -4.91 18.89 -23.60
CA TYR A 5 -4.08 19.96 -23.06
C TYR A 5 -4.21 20.06 -21.53
N MET A 6 -5.40 19.83 -20.99
CA MET A 6 -5.61 19.82 -19.54
C MET A 6 -4.80 18.70 -18.87
N GLY A 7 -4.76 17.52 -19.49
CA GLY A 7 -3.94 16.39 -19.02
C GLY A 7 -2.44 16.71 -19.01
N LEU A 8 -1.93 17.33 -20.07
CA LEU A 8 -0.52 17.74 -20.18
C LEU A 8 -0.14 18.77 -19.09
N ILE A 9 -0.99 19.76 -18.86
CA ILE A 9 -0.77 20.75 -17.79
C ILE A 9 -0.78 20.08 -16.43
N GLY A 10 -1.75 19.19 -16.17
CA GLY A 10 -1.84 18.42 -14.93
C GLY A 10 -0.58 17.58 -14.66
N MET A 11 -0.08 16.91 -15.69
CA MET A 11 1.16 16.12 -15.60
C MET A 11 2.38 17.02 -15.34
N GLY A 12 2.48 18.17 -16.00
CA GLY A 12 3.54 19.14 -15.76
C GLY A 12 3.53 19.68 -14.33
N VAL A 13 2.36 20.02 -13.80
CA VAL A 13 2.17 20.46 -12.40
C VAL A 13 2.58 19.37 -11.42
N MET A 14 2.19 18.11 -11.67
CA MET A 14 2.59 16.97 -10.83
C MET A 14 4.12 16.84 -10.76
N LEU A 15 4.78 16.89 -11.91
CA LEU A 15 6.24 16.79 -11.99
C LEU A 15 6.95 17.95 -11.29
N LEU A 16 6.43 19.17 -11.42
CA LEU A 16 6.93 20.34 -10.69
C LEU A 16 6.81 20.18 -9.18
N LEU A 17 5.69 19.66 -8.67
CA LEU A 17 5.48 19.40 -7.25
C LEU A 17 6.49 18.35 -6.73
N ILE A 18 6.71 17.28 -7.49
CA ILE A 18 7.70 16.25 -7.14
C ILE A 18 9.12 16.86 -7.13
N LEU A 19 9.44 17.74 -8.08
CA LEU A 19 10.74 18.41 -8.16
C LEU A 19 10.98 19.35 -6.95
N MET A 20 9.91 19.95 -6.41
CA MET A 20 9.93 20.73 -5.18
C MET A 20 9.97 19.86 -3.91
N HIS A 21 10.26 18.55 -4.02
CA HIS A 21 10.30 17.59 -2.91
C HIS A 21 8.97 17.42 -2.17
N VAL A 22 7.83 17.74 -2.80
CA VAL A 22 6.52 17.37 -2.25
C VAL A 22 6.38 15.84 -2.31
N PRO A 23 5.88 15.17 -1.25
CA PRO A 23 5.66 13.73 -1.27
C PRO A 23 4.84 13.29 -2.49
N ILE A 24 5.31 12.26 -3.19
CA ILE A 24 4.77 11.83 -4.50
C ILE A 24 3.26 11.59 -4.42
N GLY A 25 2.76 10.96 -3.35
CA GLY A 25 1.32 10.72 -3.17
C GLY A 25 0.49 12.01 -3.06
N VAL A 26 1.03 13.04 -2.41
CA VAL A 26 0.37 14.36 -2.29
C VAL A 26 0.38 15.07 -3.64
N ALA A 27 1.51 15.03 -4.36
CA ALA A 27 1.60 15.59 -5.70
C ALA A 27 0.62 14.91 -6.68
N MET A 28 0.55 13.57 -6.67
CA MET A 28 -0.39 12.79 -7.47
C MET A 28 -1.85 13.08 -7.11
N GLY A 29 -2.16 13.17 -5.82
CA GLY A 29 -3.51 13.49 -5.34
C GLY A 29 -3.96 14.87 -5.77
N ILE A 30 -3.15 15.91 -5.54
CA ILE A 30 -3.49 17.29 -5.90
C ILE A 30 -3.61 17.44 -7.41
N ALA A 31 -2.61 16.99 -8.19
CA ALA A 31 -2.62 17.13 -9.63
C ALA A 31 -3.75 16.33 -10.28
N GLY A 32 -4.01 15.11 -9.81
CA GLY A 32 -5.09 14.25 -10.29
C GLY A 32 -6.48 14.84 -10.01
N VAL A 33 -6.75 15.23 -8.76
CA VAL A 33 -8.05 15.81 -8.36
C VAL A 33 -8.29 17.14 -9.06
N ALA A 34 -7.27 18.01 -9.14
CA ALA A 34 -7.39 19.31 -9.80
C ALA A 34 -7.67 19.15 -11.31
N THR A 35 -6.91 18.30 -12.00
CA THR A 35 -7.07 18.07 -13.45
C THR A 35 -8.41 17.41 -13.77
N PHE A 36 -8.81 16.41 -12.98
CA PHE A 36 -10.09 15.73 -13.17
C PHE A 36 -11.28 16.65 -12.87
N GLY A 37 -11.18 17.48 -11.82
CA GLY A 37 -12.18 18.51 -11.51
C GLY A 37 -12.33 19.55 -12.62
N MET A 38 -11.21 19.96 -13.25
CA MET A 38 -11.22 20.85 -14.42
C MET A 38 -11.86 20.20 -15.65
N ILE A 39 -11.59 18.92 -15.92
CA ILE A 39 -12.20 18.19 -17.05
C ILE A 39 -13.71 18.02 -16.86
N ARG A 40 -14.16 17.73 -15.62
CA ARG A 40 -15.57 17.51 -15.31
C ARG A 40 -16.35 18.82 -15.09
N GLY A 41 -15.66 19.95 -14.95
CA GLY A 41 -16.25 21.25 -14.63
C GLY A 41 -16.80 21.37 -13.21
N ASN A 42 -16.57 20.37 -12.36
CA ASN A 42 -17.03 20.34 -10.97
C ASN A 42 -16.05 19.55 -10.10
N LEU A 43 -15.69 20.12 -8.94
CA LEU A 43 -14.77 19.51 -7.99
C LEU A 43 -15.41 18.41 -7.12
N ALA A 44 -16.73 18.44 -6.94
CA ALA A 44 -17.47 17.45 -6.15
C ALA A 44 -17.24 16.00 -6.63
N PRO A 45 -17.44 15.64 -7.92
CA PRO A 45 -17.19 14.27 -8.39
C PRO A 45 -15.71 13.87 -8.31
N ALA A 46 -14.78 14.84 -8.40
CA ALA A 46 -13.36 14.57 -8.26
C ALA A 46 -12.99 14.18 -6.82
N LEU A 47 -13.54 14.88 -5.83
CA LEU A 47 -13.35 14.59 -4.41
C LEU A 47 -14.04 13.28 -4.01
N THR A 48 -15.24 13.01 -4.53
CA THR A 48 -15.93 11.74 -4.29
C THR A 48 -15.11 10.58 -4.81
N LEU A 49 -14.63 10.64 -6.06
CA LEU A 49 -13.80 9.59 -6.66
C LEU A 49 -12.50 9.38 -5.88
N PHE A 50 -11.83 10.47 -5.48
CA PHE A 50 -10.62 10.39 -4.67
C PHE A 50 -10.87 9.66 -3.34
N GLY A 51 -11.99 9.96 -2.67
CA GLY A 51 -12.39 9.27 -1.45
C GLY A 51 -12.71 7.80 -1.67
N THR A 52 -13.54 7.47 -2.66
CA THR A 52 -13.99 6.09 -2.90
C THR A 52 -12.86 5.18 -3.35
N GLU A 53 -11.98 5.65 -4.24
CA GLU A 53 -10.83 4.89 -4.71
C GLU A 53 -9.82 4.65 -3.57
N THR A 54 -9.56 5.66 -2.74
CA THR A 54 -8.65 5.51 -1.59
C THR A 54 -9.17 4.48 -0.61
N VAL A 55 -10.47 4.53 -0.27
CA VAL A 55 -11.10 3.53 0.61
C VAL A 55 -11.06 2.14 -0.03
N GLY A 56 -11.34 2.03 -1.33
CA GLY A 56 -11.27 0.77 -2.06
C GLY A 56 -9.87 0.15 -2.08
N LYS A 57 -8.82 0.97 -2.17
CA LYS A 57 -7.43 0.51 -2.10
C LYS A 57 -7.05 0.03 -0.69
N VAL A 58 -7.44 0.77 0.35
CA VAL A 58 -7.18 0.37 1.74
C VAL A 58 -7.93 -0.91 2.11
N GLY A 59 -9.16 -1.08 1.64
CA GLY A 59 -9.96 -2.29 1.81
C GLY A 59 -9.68 -3.40 0.79
N SER A 60 -8.60 -3.29 0.00
CA SER A 60 -8.30 -4.26 -1.05
C SER A 60 -7.90 -5.63 -0.47
N ALA A 61 -8.18 -6.69 -1.24
CA ALA A 61 -7.77 -8.04 -0.88
C ALA A 61 -6.25 -8.15 -0.69
N GLU A 62 -5.45 -7.40 -1.46
CA GLU A 62 -3.99 -7.35 -1.33
C GLU A 62 -3.55 -6.84 0.05
N LEU A 63 -4.10 -5.72 0.52
CA LEU A 63 -3.77 -5.21 1.85
C LEU A 63 -4.39 -6.05 2.96
N ALA A 64 -5.53 -6.71 2.71
CA ALA A 64 -6.17 -7.61 3.66
C ALA A 64 -5.32 -8.87 3.95
N VAL A 65 -4.42 -9.27 3.05
CA VAL A 65 -3.48 -10.37 3.28
C VAL A 65 -2.57 -10.08 4.48
N ILE A 66 -2.16 -8.84 4.70
CA ILE A 66 -1.24 -8.46 5.81
C ILE A 66 -1.85 -8.78 7.18
N PRO A 67 -3.02 -8.24 7.58
CA PRO A 67 -3.62 -8.55 8.88
C PRO A 67 -4.06 -10.01 8.98
N LEU A 68 -4.49 -10.65 7.89
CA LEU A 68 -4.83 -12.08 7.90
C LEU A 68 -3.60 -12.96 8.15
N PHE A 69 -2.44 -12.61 7.58
CA PHE A 69 -1.19 -13.30 7.83
C PHE A 69 -0.71 -13.10 9.27
N LEU A 70 -0.85 -11.88 9.81
CA LEU A 70 -0.58 -11.60 11.23
C LEU A 70 -1.52 -12.38 12.15
N LEU A 71 -2.81 -12.48 11.81
CA LEU A 71 -3.79 -13.26 12.55
C LEU A 71 -3.44 -14.76 12.53
N MET A 72 -3.11 -15.30 11.36
CA MET A 72 -2.64 -16.66 11.20
C MET A 72 -1.38 -16.90 12.06
N GLY A 73 -0.41 -15.98 12.02
CA GLY A 73 0.81 -16.05 12.83
C GLY A 73 0.51 -16.05 14.33
N SER A 74 -0.44 -15.23 14.79
CA SER A 74 -0.91 -15.22 16.18
C SER A 74 -1.52 -16.57 16.57
N PHE A 75 -2.38 -17.15 15.72
CA PHE A 75 -2.95 -18.47 15.96
C PHE A 75 -1.91 -19.59 15.97
N ALA A 76 -0.92 -19.55 15.06
CA ALA A 76 0.19 -20.49 15.04
C ALA A 76 1.09 -20.37 16.29
N THR A 77 1.17 -19.19 16.89
CA THR A 77 1.93 -18.96 18.12
C THR A 77 1.17 -19.50 19.33
N VAL A 78 -0.10 -19.14 19.48
CA VAL A 78 -0.94 -19.59 20.61
C VAL A 78 -1.23 -21.09 20.55
N GLY A 79 -1.40 -21.65 19.36
CA GLY A 79 -1.65 -23.07 19.15
C GLY A 79 -0.44 -23.99 19.33
N GLY A 80 0.73 -23.46 19.72
CA GLY A 80 1.93 -24.26 19.96
C GLY A 80 2.65 -24.74 18.68
N LEU A 81 2.15 -24.39 17.49
CA LEU A 81 2.81 -24.74 16.23
C LEU A 81 4.22 -24.15 16.16
N SER A 82 4.41 -22.93 16.67
CA SER A 82 5.74 -22.30 16.73
C SER A 82 6.74 -23.09 17.57
N SER A 83 6.29 -23.65 18.72
CA SER A 83 7.14 -24.51 19.56
C SER A 83 7.40 -25.87 18.95
N ASP A 84 6.40 -26.48 18.31
CA ASP A 84 6.57 -27.78 17.64
C ASP A 84 7.55 -27.67 16.47
N LEU A 85 7.47 -26.59 15.70
CA LEU A 85 8.37 -26.30 14.59
C LEU A 85 9.81 -26.09 15.07
N TYR A 86 10.00 -25.40 16.20
CA TYR A 86 11.31 -25.28 16.83
C TYR A 86 11.84 -26.65 17.27
N ARG A 87 10.99 -27.49 17.84
CA ARG A 87 11.37 -28.83 18.31
C ARG A 87 11.79 -29.74 17.15
N ILE A 88 11.08 -29.68 16.02
CA ILE A 88 11.43 -30.38 14.78
C ILE A 88 12.75 -29.88 14.22
N ALA A 89 12.94 -28.55 14.14
CA ALA A 89 14.19 -27.96 13.68
C ALA A 89 15.39 -28.38 14.56
N HIS A 90 15.19 -28.43 15.88
CA HIS A 90 16.20 -28.89 16.83
C HIS A 90 16.54 -30.38 16.68
N ALA A 91 15.53 -31.23 16.44
CA ALA A 91 15.78 -32.64 16.16
C ALA A 91 16.60 -32.85 14.88
N LEU A 92 16.36 -32.04 13.84
CA LEU A 92 17.03 -32.16 12.54
C LEU A 92 18.46 -31.62 12.55
N ILE A 93 18.68 -30.41 13.08
CA ILE A 93 19.93 -29.65 12.89
C ILE A 93 20.64 -29.39 14.22
N GLY A 94 19.97 -29.55 15.38
CA GLY A 94 20.54 -29.31 16.71
C GLY A 94 21.74 -30.21 17.06
N HIS A 95 21.93 -31.32 16.36
CA HIS A 95 23.10 -32.21 16.50
C HIS A 95 24.39 -31.63 15.91
N ILE A 96 24.30 -30.59 15.07
CA ILE A 96 25.46 -29.91 14.46
C ILE A 96 25.90 -28.77 15.40
N ARG A 97 27.22 -28.69 15.68
CA ARG A 97 27.78 -27.60 16.52
C ARG A 97 27.42 -26.24 15.93
N GLY A 98 26.67 -25.44 16.68
CA GLY A 98 26.16 -24.12 16.25
C GLY A 98 24.83 -24.15 15.50
N GLY A 99 24.16 -25.30 15.37
CA GLY A 99 23.01 -25.52 14.49
C GLY A 99 21.76 -24.68 14.77
N LEU A 100 21.55 -24.18 15.99
CA LEU A 100 20.40 -23.33 16.32
C LEU A 100 20.73 -22.06 17.12
N ALA A 101 22.02 -21.80 17.36
CA ALA A 101 22.51 -20.63 18.09
C ALA A 101 21.61 -20.18 19.27
N VAL A 102 21.34 -21.12 20.20
CA VAL A 102 21.23 -20.90 21.65
C VAL A 102 21.93 -22.04 22.34
#